data_AF-A0A399ERS4-F1
#
_entry.id   AF-A0A399ERS4-F1
#
_cell.length_a   1.000
_cell.length_b   1.000
_cell.length_c   1.000
_cell.angle_alpha   90.00
_cell.angle_beta   90.00
_cell.angle_gamma   90.00
#
_symmetry.space_group_name_H-M   'P 1'
#
loop_
_entity.id
_entity.type
_entity.pdbx_description
1 polymer ?
#
loop_
_entity_poly.entity_id
_entity_poly.type
_entity_poly.pdbx_seq_one_letter_code
_entity_poly.pdbx_strand_id
1 'polypeptide(L)'
;MRKTFGLLLLALALGACAPQIETGKGEMVFEAVATGTDALVSRTDPSYRPDLTAPFASELAVFYSLRVSPPAGYSPFTVVQQPSNPKEVRVSYVARKVDAQGKVLGTIEMAWLIRERGQGLVSIFLNSRSDDSQVDVAALEAQALSYLTSRFRLLASGR
;
A
#
# COMPACT_ATOMS: atom_id res chain seq x y z
N MET A 1 17.51 -64.76 -14.40
CA MET A 1 17.97 -63.91 -13.28
C MET A 1 18.23 -62.49 -13.79
N ARG A 2 17.67 -61.48 -13.11
CA ARG A 2 18.10 -60.06 -13.01
C ARG A 2 18.09 -59.22 -14.30
N LYS A 3 17.05 -58.40 -14.53
CA LYS A 3 16.83 -57.02 -14.00
C LYS A 3 17.77 -55.98 -14.65
N THR A 4 17.21 -55.09 -15.48
CA THR A 4 17.46 -53.63 -15.51
C THR A 4 16.54 -52.94 -16.52
N PHE A 5 15.28 -52.77 -16.12
CA PHE A 5 14.51 -51.58 -16.47
C PHE A 5 15.01 -50.46 -15.55
N GLY A 6 15.34 -49.30 -16.09
CA GLY A 6 15.56 -48.11 -15.26
C GLY A 6 16.59 -47.15 -15.82
N LEU A 7 16.12 -46.17 -16.58
CA LEU A 7 16.51 -44.77 -16.37
C LEU A 7 15.47 -43.88 -17.07
N LEU A 8 14.31 -43.87 -16.41
CA LEU A 8 13.25 -42.90 -16.59
C LEU A 8 13.71 -41.60 -15.91
N LEU A 9 13.54 -40.47 -16.60
CA LEU A 9 13.12 -39.18 -16.04
C LEU A 9 13.82 -38.72 -14.73
N LEU A 10 14.92 -37.96 -14.84
CA LEU A 10 15.36 -37.12 -13.72
C LEU A 10 16.11 -35.86 -14.22
N ALA A 11 15.38 -34.93 -14.84
CA ALA A 11 15.96 -33.62 -15.22
C ALA A 11 14.95 -32.46 -15.17
N LEU A 12 13.92 -32.54 -14.31
CA LEU A 12 12.88 -31.49 -14.19
C LEU A 12 12.45 -31.33 -12.72
N ALA A 13 13.35 -30.85 -11.86
CA ALA A 13 12.97 -30.42 -10.50
C ALA A 13 14.02 -29.47 -9.85
N LEU A 14 14.56 -28.52 -10.62
CA LEU A 14 15.31 -27.39 -10.05
C LEU A 14 14.75 -26.06 -10.58
N GLY A 15 13.42 -25.96 -10.64
CA GLY A 15 12.75 -24.68 -10.60
C GLY A 15 12.69 -24.28 -9.14
N ALA A 16 13.59 -23.40 -8.71
CA ALA A 16 13.56 -22.81 -7.38
C ALA A 16 12.16 -22.22 -7.13
N CYS A 17 11.38 -22.87 -6.27
CA CYS A 17 10.19 -22.27 -5.67
C CYS A 17 10.66 -21.07 -4.86
N ALA A 18 10.72 -19.89 -5.47
CA ALA A 18 10.62 -18.68 -4.69
C ALA A 18 9.34 -18.79 -3.84
N PRO A 19 9.39 -18.50 -2.53
CA PRO A 19 8.19 -18.58 -1.70
C PRO A 19 7.10 -17.70 -2.33
N GLN A 20 5.95 -18.31 -2.65
CA GLN A 20 4.82 -17.59 -3.20
C GLN A 20 4.28 -16.65 -2.12
N ILE A 21 4.25 -15.34 -2.42
CA ILE A 21 3.71 -14.34 -1.50
C ILE A 21 2.18 -14.45 -1.55
N GLU A 22 1.57 -14.97 -0.49
CA GLU A 22 0.11 -15.10 -0.38
C GLU A 22 -0.54 -13.75 -0.05
N THR A 23 -1.71 -13.46 -0.61
CA THR A 23 -2.47 -12.23 -0.34
C THR A 23 -3.88 -12.52 0.11
N GLY A 24 -4.35 -11.80 1.13
CA GLY A 24 -5.76 -11.76 1.50
C GLY A 24 -6.61 -10.90 0.56
N LYS A 25 -7.94 -10.99 0.69
CA LYS A 25 -8.89 -10.17 -0.08
C LYS A 25 -8.65 -8.67 0.18
N GLY A 26 -8.44 -7.90 -0.89
CA GLY A 26 -8.21 -6.45 -0.81
C GLY A 26 -6.83 -6.06 -0.27
N GLU A 27 -5.93 -7.02 -0.07
CA GLU A 27 -4.55 -6.79 0.34
C GLU A 27 -3.66 -6.54 -0.88
N MET A 28 -2.81 -5.52 -0.80
CA MET A 28 -1.71 -5.29 -1.72
C MET A 28 -0.40 -5.40 -0.94
N VAL A 29 0.53 -6.24 -1.40
CA VAL A 29 1.81 -6.48 -0.71
C VAL A 29 2.94 -5.83 -1.49
N PHE A 30 3.68 -4.98 -0.80
CA PHE A 30 4.82 -4.24 -1.33
C PHE A 30 6.12 -4.70 -0.68
N GLU A 31 7.20 -4.58 -1.46
CA GLU A 31 8.56 -4.62 -0.93
C GLU A 31 8.83 -3.34 -0.14
N ALA A 32 9.23 -3.47 1.11
CA ALA A 32 9.71 -2.36 1.92
C ALA A 32 11.22 -2.28 1.83
N VAL A 33 11.72 -1.27 1.14
CA VAL A 33 13.15 -0.98 1.07
C VAL A 33 13.46 0.01 2.19
N ALA A 34 14.21 -0.42 3.21
CA ALA A 34 14.77 0.49 4.20
C ALA A 34 15.63 1.53 3.47
N THR A 35 15.43 2.81 3.77
CA THR A 35 16.19 3.87 3.12
C THR A 35 17.67 3.78 3.50
N GLY A 36 18.56 4.39 2.71
CA GLY A 36 20.01 4.30 2.95
C GLY A 36 20.42 4.69 4.37
N THR A 37 19.75 5.68 4.96
CA THR A 37 19.98 6.12 6.35
C THR A 37 19.55 5.06 7.36
N ASP A 38 18.37 4.47 7.18
CA ASP A 38 17.86 3.40 8.07
C ASP A 38 18.78 2.17 8.06
N ALA A 39 19.30 1.81 6.88
CA ALA A 39 20.25 0.72 6.72
C ALA A 39 21.63 1.00 7.35
N LEU A 40 22.00 2.27 7.51
CA LEU A 40 23.21 2.68 8.22
C LEU A 40 22.98 2.64 9.74
N VAL A 41 21.84 3.13 10.23
CA VAL A 41 21.52 3.14 11.66
C VAL A 41 21.34 1.72 12.18
N SER A 42 20.66 0.82 11.45
CA SER A 42 20.56 -0.60 11.81
C SER A 42 21.92 -1.32 11.85
N ARG A 43 22.94 -0.81 11.16
CA ARG A 43 24.31 -1.37 11.22
C ARG A 43 25.06 -0.94 12.47
N THR A 44 24.79 0.25 12.99
CA THR A 44 25.48 0.82 14.15
C THR A 44 24.73 0.58 15.47
N ASP A 45 23.42 0.40 15.41
CA ASP A 45 22.56 0.10 16.55
C ASP A 45 21.71 -1.14 16.25
N PRO A 46 22.02 -2.31 16.84
CA PRO A 46 21.27 -3.54 16.61
C PRO A 46 19.87 -3.53 17.25
N SER A 47 19.56 -2.55 18.10
CA SER A 47 18.22 -2.36 18.67
C SER A 47 17.31 -1.52 17.76
N TYR A 48 17.89 -0.78 16.80
CA TYR A 48 17.14 0.04 15.86
C TYR A 48 16.35 -0.81 14.86
N ARG A 49 15.04 -0.61 14.87
CA ARG A 49 14.08 -1.22 13.94
C ARG A 49 13.56 -0.12 13.01
N PRO A 50 13.82 -0.16 11.70
CA PRO A 50 13.29 0.84 10.80
C PRO A 50 11.77 0.74 10.72
N ASP A 51 11.10 1.90 10.71
CA ASP A 51 9.66 1.96 10.43
C ASP A 51 9.44 1.79 8.92
N LEU A 52 9.06 0.57 8.54
CA LEU A 52 8.82 0.22 7.15
C LEU A 52 7.52 0.81 6.59
N THR A 53 6.62 1.31 7.45
CA THR A 53 5.31 1.85 7.05
C THR A 53 5.35 3.36 6.78
N ALA A 54 6.24 4.09 7.45
CA ALA A 54 6.37 5.54 7.33
C ALA A 54 6.65 6.05 5.89
N PRO A 55 7.50 5.40 5.06
CA PRO A 55 7.72 5.84 3.69
C PRO A 55 6.45 5.80 2.84
N PHE A 56 5.64 4.75 2.98
CA PHE A 56 4.37 4.61 2.26
C PHE A 56 3.37 5.69 2.67
N ALA A 57 3.25 5.95 3.98
CA ALA A 57 2.38 7.01 4.50
C ALA A 57 2.80 8.40 4.00
N SER A 58 4.10 8.65 3.93
CA SER A 58 4.67 9.91 3.45
C SER A 58 4.37 10.14 1.96
N GLU A 59 4.55 9.11 1.13
CA GLU A 59 4.23 9.20 -0.30
C GLU A 59 2.74 9.39 -0.56
N LEU A 60 1.86 8.75 0.23
CA LEU A 60 0.43 9.04 0.18
C LEU A 60 0.12 10.49 0.58
N ALA A 61 0.78 11.02 1.60
CA ALA A 61 0.59 12.41 2.00
C ALA A 61 1.01 13.38 0.89
N VAL A 62 2.14 13.12 0.22
CA VAL A 62 2.59 13.88 -0.95
C VAL A 62 1.56 13.79 -2.08
N PHE A 63 1.06 12.59 -2.39
CA PHE A 63 0.08 12.39 -3.45
C PHE A 63 -1.20 13.21 -3.19
N TYR A 64 -1.81 13.04 -2.02
CA TYR A 64 -3.08 13.69 -1.69
C TYR A 64 -2.96 15.20 -1.48
N SER A 65 -1.80 15.69 -1.02
CA SER A 65 -1.62 17.12 -0.76
C SER A 65 -1.18 17.91 -1.99
N LEU A 66 -0.43 17.29 -2.92
CA LEU A 66 0.26 18.02 -3.99
C LEU A 66 -0.04 17.53 -5.40
N ARG A 67 -0.52 16.29 -5.58
CA ARG A 67 -0.59 15.67 -6.92
C ARG A 67 -2.00 15.38 -7.36
N VAL A 68 -2.87 14.94 -6.45
CA VAL A 68 -4.27 14.67 -6.80
C VAL A 68 -5.04 15.97 -6.87
N SER A 69 -5.82 16.13 -7.94
CA SER A 69 -6.87 17.15 -7.98
C SER A 69 -8.17 16.52 -7.49
N PRO A 70 -8.82 17.08 -6.47
CA PRO A 70 -10.15 16.64 -6.07
C PRO A 70 -11.15 16.77 -7.24
N PRO A 71 -12.22 15.96 -7.25
CA PRO A 71 -13.32 16.15 -8.18
C PRO A 71 -13.91 17.57 -8.10
N ALA A 72 -14.54 18.02 -9.19
CA ALA A 72 -15.03 19.39 -9.31
C ALA A 72 -15.99 19.78 -8.16
N GLY A 73 -15.71 20.92 -7.53
CA GLY A 73 -16.49 21.45 -6.41
C GLY A 73 -16.14 20.87 -5.04
N TYR A 74 -15.24 19.89 -4.96
CA TYR A 74 -14.69 19.42 -3.69
C TYR A 74 -13.50 20.27 -3.26
N SER A 75 -13.33 20.42 -1.94
CA SER A 75 -12.13 20.98 -1.34
C SER A 75 -10.90 20.12 -1.67
N PRO A 76 -9.68 20.69 -1.55
CA PRO A 76 -8.46 19.89 -1.41
C PRO A 76 -8.64 18.77 -0.38
N PHE A 77 -7.95 17.64 -0.61
CA PHE A 77 -7.92 16.57 0.37
C PHE A 77 -7.19 17.04 1.62
N THR A 78 -7.81 16.78 2.77
CA THR A 78 -7.26 17.04 4.09
C THR A 78 -6.96 15.72 4.78
N VAL A 79 -5.82 15.65 5.45
CA VAL A 79 -5.46 14.45 6.21
C VAL A 79 -6.25 14.39 7.51
N VAL A 80 -6.89 13.25 7.74
CA VAL A 80 -7.47 12.86 9.03
C VAL A 80 -6.53 11.81 9.61
N GLN A 81 -5.62 12.28 10.47
CA GLN A 81 -4.62 11.43 11.07
C GLN A 81 -5.26 10.60 12.19
N GLN A 82 -5.14 9.28 12.09
CA GLN A 82 -5.63 8.34 13.10
C GLN A 82 -4.46 7.85 13.96
N PRO A 83 -4.70 7.34 15.17
CA PRO A 83 -3.66 6.72 15.99
C PRO A 83 -2.93 5.66 15.17
N SER A 84 -1.61 5.81 15.06
CA SER A 84 -0.72 4.88 14.38
C SER A 84 0.28 4.33 15.39
N ASN A 85 0.78 3.14 15.12
CA ASN A 85 1.93 2.57 15.82
C ASN A 85 3.00 2.20 14.78
N PRO A 86 4.26 1.93 15.18
CA PRO A 86 5.36 1.73 14.23
C PRO A 86 5.19 0.55 13.24
N LYS A 87 4.20 -0.33 13.48
CA LYS A 87 3.89 -1.47 12.61
C LYS A 87 2.60 -1.29 11.81
N GLU A 88 1.83 -0.26 12.12
CA GLU A 88 0.52 -0.03 11.52
C GLU A 88 0.20 1.46 11.48
N VAL A 89 0.10 2.00 10.27
CA VAL A 89 -0.35 3.37 10.00
C VAL A 89 -1.74 3.34 9.40
N ARG A 90 -2.67 4.02 10.05
CA ARG A 90 -4.00 4.33 9.52
C ARG A 90 -4.04 5.79 9.13
N VAL A 91 -4.36 6.05 7.89
CA VAL A 91 -4.47 7.42 7.37
C VAL A 91 -5.69 7.53 6.49
N SER A 92 -6.42 8.63 6.60
CA SER A 92 -7.56 8.90 5.74
C SER A 92 -7.42 10.30 5.15
N TYR A 93 -7.73 10.44 3.86
CA TYR A 93 -7.73 11.72 3.17
C TYR A 93 -9.16 12.07 2.81
N VAL A 94 -9.63 13.23 3.27
CA VAL A 94 -11.02 13.66 3.15
C VAL A 94 -11.12 14.93 2.34
N ALA A 95 -11.95 14.91 1.31
CA ALA A 95 -12.36 16.08 0.55
C ALA A 95 -13.87 16.28 0.73
N ARG A 96 -14.31 17.54 0.90
CA ARG A 96 -15.73 17.87 1.11
C ARG A 96 -16.21 18.88 0.09
N LYS A 97 -17.44 18.70 -0.38
CA LYS A 97 -18.19 19.67 -1.16
C LYS A 97 -19.18 20.34 -0.22
N VAL A 98 -19.16 21.67 -0.17
CA VAL A 98 -20.06 22.46 0.69
C VAL A 98 -20.85 23.48 -0.13
N ASP A 99 -22.05 23.84 0.31
CA ASP A 99 -22.81 24.94 -0.26
C ASP A 99 -22.33 26.31 0.25
N ALA A 100 -22.96 27.38 -0.24
CA ALA A 100 -22.64 28.75 0.15
C ALA A 100 -22.88 29.05 1.64
N GLN A 101 -23.66 28.21 2.32
CA GLN A 101 -23.97 28.30 3.74
C GLN A 101 -23.06 27.39 4.60
N GLY A 102 -22.13 26.68 3.98
CA GLY A 102 -21.19 25.77 4.64
C GLY A 102 -21.76 24.38 4.96
N LYS A 103 -22.94 24.03 4.44
CA LYS A 103 -23.51 22.68 4.59
C LYS A 103 -22.77 21.70 3.70
N VAL A 104 -22.38 20.55 4.25
CA VAL A 104 -21.76 19.46 3.47
C VAL A 104 -22.78 18.84 2.54
N LEU A 105 -22.50 18.90 1.24
CA LEU A 105 -23.27 18.28 0.16
C LEU A 105 -22.69 16.94 -0.27
N GLY A 106 -21.39 16.73 -0.04
CA GLY A 106 -20.71 15.47 -0.30
C GLY A 106 -19.34 15.39 0.37
N THR A 107 -18.89 14.17 0.59
CA THR A 107 -17.68 13.74 1.26
C THR A 107 -17.05 12.62 0.44
N ILE A 108 -15.75 12.77 0.17
CA ILE A 108 -14.90 11.71 -0.36
C ILE A 108 -13.93 11.36 0.75
N GLU A 109 -13.80 10.08 1.07
CA GLU A 109 -12.86 9.56 2.05
C GLU A 109 -12.01 8.46 1.43
N MET A 110 -10.70 8.66 1.40
CA MET A 110 -9.72 7.70 0.91
C MET A 110 -8.96 7.13 2.12
N ALA A 111 -9.40 5.98 2.62
CA ALA A 111 -8.86 5.40 3.86
C ALA A 111 -7.85 4.28 3.58
N TRP A 112 -6.62 4.49 4.03
CA TRP A 112 -5.48 3.58 3.85
C TRP A 112 -5.08 2.96 5.19
N LEU A 113 -4.89 1.64 5.18
CA LEU A 113 -4.27 0.89 6.26
C LEU A 113 -2.96 0.31 5.73
N ILE A 114 -1.85 0.73 6.33
CA ILE A 114 -0.49 0.33 5.98
C ILE A 114 0.05 -0.47 7.15
N ARG A 115 0.46 -1.71 6.93
CA ARG A 115 0.88 -2.62 8.00
C ARG A 115 2.17 -3.32 7.64
N GLU A 116 3.11 -3.37 8.57
CA GLU A 116 4.30 -4.20 8.45
C GLU A 116 3.90 -5.69 8.49
N ARG A 117 4.33 -6.45 7.49
CA ARG A 117 4.09 -7.90 7.38
C ARG A 117 5.28 -8.74 7.88
N GLY A 118 6.40 -8.08 8.17
CA GLY A 118 7.68 -8.71 8.48
C GLY A 118 8.48 -9.06 7.21
N GLN A 119 9.72 -9.51 7.38
CA GLN A 119 10.63 -9.87 6.26
C GLN A 119 10.84 -8.75 5.22
N GLY A 120 10.73 -7.48 5.63
CA GLY A 120 10.84 -6.35 4.70
C GLY A 120 9.62 -6.21 3.78
N LEU A 121 8.44 -6.69 4.19
CA LEU A 121 7.20 -6.57 3.44
C LEU A 121 6.20 -5.65 4.15
N VAL A 122 5.41 -4.94 3.35
CA VAL A 122 4.32 -4.07 3.83
C VAL A 122 3.03 -4.44 3.12
N SER A 123 1.97 -4.63 3.90
CA SER A 123 0.60 -4.83 3.44
C SER A 123 -0.14 -3.50 3.42
N ILE A 124 -0.82 -3.21 2.32
CA ILE A 124 -1.68 -2.04 2.17
C ILE A 124 -3.10 -2.50 1.88
N PHE A 125 -4.05 -1.96 2.63
CA PHE A 125 -5.47 -2.12 2.41
C PHE A 125 -6.09 -0.74 2.17
N LEU A 126 -7.10 -0.70 1.30
CA LEU A 126 -7.80 0.51 0.95
C LEU A 126 -9.30 0.31 1.17
N ASN A 127 -9.92 1.29 1.79
CA ASN A 127 -11.35 1.30 2.07
C ASN A 127 -11.92 2.69 1.76
N SER A 128 -11.90 3.07 0.48
CA SER A 128 -12.35 4.39 0.05
C SER A 128 -13.86 4.41 -0.18
N ARG A 129 -14.47 5.57 0.02
CA ARG A 129 -15.91 5.79 -0.19
C ARG A 129 -16.21 7.23 -0.58
N SER A 130 -17.35 7.41 -1.23
CA SER A 130 -17.98 8.71 -1.39
C SER A 130 -19.48 8.58 -1.14
N ASP A 131 -20.08 9.61 -0.54
CA ASP A 131 -21.54 9.76 -0.43
C ASP A 131 -22.15 10.38 -1.70
N ASP A 132 -21.33 10.78 -2.67
CA ASP A 132 -21.73 11.35 -3.96
C ASP A 132 -21.55 10.32 -5.07
N SER A 133 -22.68 9.87 -5.62
CA SER A 133 -22.73 8.89 -6.71
C SER A 133 -22.02 9.32 -8.01
N GLN A 134 -21.74 10.60 -8.19
CA GLN A 134 -21.03 11.12 -9.36
C GLN A 134 -19.50 11.02 -9.22
N VAL A 135 -18.99 10.73 -8.03
CA VAL A 135 -17.56 10.57 -7.79
C VAL A 135 -17.14 9.14 -8.09
N ASP A 136 -16.27 8.98 -9.09
CA ASP A 136 -15.60 7.71 -9.34
C ASP A 136 -14.46 7.51 -8.33
N VAL A 137 -14.81 6.87 -7.21
CA VAL A 137 -13.86 6.53 -6.15
C VAL A 137 -12.79 5.57 -6.69
N ALA A 138 -13.16 4.59 -7.51
CA ALA A 138 -12.22 3.62 -8.04
C ALA A 138 -11.15 4.26 -8.92
N ALA A 139 -11.51 5.29 -9.71
CA ALA A 139 -10.54 6.06 -10.47
C ALA A 139 -9.56 6.85 -9.59
N LEU A 140 -10.01 7.41 -8.46
CA LEU A 140 -9.12 8.06 -7.49
C LEU A 140 -8.17 7.07 -6.82
N GLU A 141 -8.68 5.89 -6.46
CA GLU A 141 -7.88 4.80 -5.91
C GLU A 141 -6.82 4.32 -6.90
N ALA A 142 -7.19 4.16 -8.18
CA ALA A 142 -6.27 3.74 -9.24
C ALA A 142 -5.14 4.75 -9.45
N GLN A 143 -5.42 6.05 -9.37
CA GLN A 143 -4.39 7.09 -9.44
C GLN A 143 -3.43 7.03 -8.25
N ALA A 144 -3.95 6.89 -7.03
CA ALA A 144 -3.13 6.77 -5.83
C ALA A 144 -2.27 5.49 -5.85
N LEU A 145 -2.82 4.39 -6.32
CA LEU A 145 -2.10 3.13 -6.47
C LEU A 145 -1.03 3.23 -7.55
N SER A 146 -1.34 3.83 -8.71
CA SER A 146 -0.35 4.08 -9.76
C SER A 146 0.82 4.91 -9.22
N TYR A 147 0.52 5.94 -8.43
CA TYR A 147 1.56 6.71 -7.76
C TYR A 147 2.41 5.86 -6.82
N LEU A 148 1.79 5.08 -5.93
CA LEU A 148 2.53 4.20 -5.01
C LEU A 148 3.39 3.16 -5.75
N THR A 149 2.86 2.51 -6.78
CA THR A 149 3.60 1.52 -7.57
C THR A 149 4.73 2.11 -8.40
N SER A 150 4.74 3.43 -8.63
CA SER A 150 5.89 4.14 -9.23
C SER A 150 7.04 4.36 -8.23
N ARG A 151 6.77 4.23 -6.92
CA ARG A 151 7.73 4.47 -5.83
C ARG A 151 8.15 3.18 -5.13
N PHE A 152 7.24 2.23 -5.02
CA PHE A 152 7.41 0.98 -4.31
C PHE A 152 7.06 -0.19 -5.21
N ARG A 153 7.82 -1.26 -5.07
CA ARG A 153 7.58 -2.47 -5.85
C ARG A 153 6.38 -3.23 -5.27
N LEU A 154 5.31 -3.34 -6.05
CA LEU A 154 4.20 -4.25 -5.76
C LEU A 154 4.65 -5.69 -6.07
N LEU A 155 4.46 -6.58 -5.10
CA LEU A 155 4.84 -7.99 -5.20
C LEU A 155 3.64 -8.90 -5.44
N ALA A 156 2.49 -8.57 -4.83
CA ALA A 156 1.26 -9.32 -5.00
C ALA A 156 0.02 -8.44 -4.69
N SER A 157 -1.12 -8.78 -5.28
CA SER A 157 -2.39 -8.09 -5.06
C SER A 157 -3.54 -9.11 -5.03
N GLY A 158 -4.32 -9.09 -3.94
CA GLY A 158 -5.59 -9.82 -3.80
C GLY A 158 -6.81 -8.92 -4.04
N ARG A 159 -6.61 -7.83 -4.77
CA ARG A 159 -7.62 -6.82 -5.09
C ARG A 159 -8.21 -7.04 -6.48
#